data_AF-A0A2M4A465-F1
#
_entry.id   AF-A0A2M4A465-F1
#
_cell.length_a   1.000
_cell.length_b   1.000
_cell.length_c   1.000
_cell.angle_alpha   90.00
_cell.angle_beta   90.00
_cell.angle_gamma   90.00
#
_symmetry.space_group_name_H-M   'P 1'
#
loop_
_entity.id
_entity.type
_entity.pdbx_description
1 polymer ?
#
loop_
_entity_poly.entity_id
_entity_poly.type
_entity_poly.pdbx_seq_one_letter_code
_entity_poly.pdbx_strand_id
1 'polypeptide(L)'
;MYFFLISYFAWLNMVMANVWKLTVARRWKIKERSWYILNHIYAFTIALTLSVMVYIYHSRYPTFGEVSCWFRTEREQSFFVYLPLSVMLSINIFLFVWTSIHLHTSGDDMSPDRKKALRYKCMLYLKLFLLSGLLWIFEILSFHIGEGIAPQSWFWIMVDSVNCLHGVLIFFVLIVWRQRIKRELANRWICCFRGPAHWAQLKDDEQEQLQEDGPEATKYDLIIK
;
A
#
# COMPACT_ATOMS: atom_id res chain seq x y z
N MET A 1 -2.31 -17.95 5.14
CA MET A 1 -3.21 -17.02 4.42
C MET A 1 -3.54 -15.79 5.27
N TYR A 2 -4.18 -15.94 6.43
CA TYR A 2 -4.59 -14.81 7.30
C TYR A 2 -3.46 -13.83 7.63
N PHE A 3 -2.30 -14.32 8.09
CA PHE A 3 -1.14 -13.46 8.38
C PHE A 3 -0.75 -12.56 7.19
N PHE A 4 -0.63 -13.14 5.99
CA PHE A 4 -0.26 -12.38 4.79
C PHE A 4 -1.31 -11.33 4.41
N LEU A 5 -2.59 -11.65 4.56
CA LEU A 5 -3.69 -10.70 4.34
C LEU A 5 -3.54 -9.49 5.27
N ILE A 6 -3.41 -9.73 6.59
CA ILE A 6 -3.26 -8.64 7.56
C ILE A 6 -1.94 -7.87 7.35
N SER A 7 -0.83 -8.56 7.07
CA SER A 7 0.45 -7.92 6.77
C SER A 7 0.38 -7.00 5.55
N TYR A 8 -0.38 -7.38 4.52
CA TYR A 8 -0.57 -6.55 3.33
C TYR A 8 -1.27 -5.22 3.66
N PHE A 9 -2.37 -5.24 4.41
CA PHE A 9 -3.06 -4.01 4.82
C PHE A 9 -2.28 -3.18 5.86
N ALA A 10 -1.52 -3.85 6.73
CA ALA A 10 -0.60 -3.21 7.66
C ALA A 10 0.54 -2.50 6.91
N TRP A 11 1.03 -3.10 5.82
CA TRP A 11 2.01 -2.48 4.92
C TRP A 11 1.43 -1.25 4.21
N LEU A 12 0.16 -1.30 3.75
CA LEU A 12 -0.51 -0.11 3.21
C LEU A 12 -0.59 1.02 4.25
N ASN A 13 -0.91 0.69 5.52
CA ASN A 13 -0.88 1.64 6.65
C ASN A 13 0.50 2.28 6.84
N MET A 14 1.53 1.44 6.84
CA MET A 14 2.92 1.87 6.96
C MET A 14 3.32 2.86 5.86
N VAL A 15 2.95 2.55 4.62
CA VAL A 15 3.23 3.37 3.44
C VAL A 15 2.52 4.72 3.55
N MET A 16 1.24 4.74 3.92
CA MET A 16 0.48 5.97 4.12
C MET A 16 1.02 6.82 5.28
N ALA A 17 1.41 6.18 6.38
CA ALA A 17 2.04 6.87 7.51
C ALA A 17 3.39 7.50 7.12
N ASN A 18 4.16 6.86 6.25
CA ASN A 18 5.41 7.42 5.74
C ASN A 18 5.17 8.66 4.89
N VAL A 19 4.19 8.64 4.00
CA VAL A 19 3.79 9.83 3.21
C VAL A 19 3.32 10.94 4.14
N TRP A 20 2.46 10.62 5.10
CA TRP A 20 1.95 11.57 6.08
C TRP A 20 3.08 12.21 6.91
N LYS A 21 4.09 11.44 7.32
CA LYS A 21 5.26 11.99 8.00
C LYS A 21 5.99 13.00 7.13
N LEU A 22 6.22 12.67 5.86
CA LEU A 22 6.93 13.53 4.92
C LEU A 22 6.14 14.82 4.59
N THR A 23 4.81 14.78 4.71
CA THR A 23 3.92 15.90 4.40
C THR A 23 3.59 16.76 5.62
N VAL A 24 3.01 16.16 6.66
CA VAL A 24 2.34 16.85 7.77
C VAL A 24 3.25 16.91 8.99
N ALA A 25 3.88 15.79 9.36
CA ALA A 25 4.73 15.71 10.55
C ALA A 25 6.22 16.03 10.26
N ARG A 26 6.50 16.89 9.27
CA ARG A 26 7.86 17.28 8.87
C ARG A 26 8.69 17.84 10.02
N ARG A 27 8.05 18.53 10.98
CA ARG A 27 8.71 19.13 12.15
C ARG A 27 9.18 18.09 13.18
N TRP A 28 8.73 16.84 13.09
CA TRP A 28 9.14 15.80 14.02
C TRP A 28 10.58 15.36 13.71
N LYS A 29 11.50 15.64 14.64
CA LYS A 29 12.94 15.29 14.53
C LYS A 29 13.21 13.80 14.80
N ILE A 30 12.38 12.91 14.27
CA ILE A 30 12.58 11.47 14.37
C ILE A 30 13.47 11.02 13.22
N LYS A 31 14.64 10.45 13.54
CA LYS A 31 15.56 9.84 12.58
C LYS A 31 14.80 8.90 11.64
N GLU A 32 15.07 8.99 10.34
CA GLU A 32 14.36 8.22 9.32
C GLU A 32 14.44 6.72 9.58
N ARG A 33 15.64 6.22 9.93
CA ARG A 33 15.86 4.81 10.29
C ARG A 33 14.98 4.38 11.47
N SER A 34 14.87 5.20 12.51
CA SER A 34 14.04 4.88 13.68
C SER A 34 12.56 4.85 13.33
N TRP A 35 12.09 5.80 12.52
CA TRP A 35 10.71 5.81 12.04
C TRP A 35 10.39 4.58 11.19
N TYR A 36 11.28 4.22 10.28
CA TYR A 36 11.16 3.03 9.44
C TYR A 36 11.06 1.76 10.26
N ILE A 37 11.95 1.58 11.25
CA ILE A 37 11.94 0.42 12.14
C ILE A 37 10.65 0.36 12.97
N LEU A 38 10.24 1.48 13.57
CA LEU A 38 9.00 1.54 14.36
C LEU A 38 7.78 1.13 13.54
N ASN A 39 7.73 1.60 12.29
CA ASN A 39 6.67 1.28 11.34
C ASN A 39 6.64 -0.21 10.97
N HIS A 40 7.80 -0.83 10.76
CA HIS A 40 7.89 -2.27 10.51
C HIS A 40 7.51 -3.10 11.74
N ILE A 41 7.97 -2.70 12.93
CA ILE A 41 7.58 -3.33 14.18
C ILE A 41 6.06 -3.25 14.35
N TYR A 42 5.45 -2.08 14.11
CA TYR A 42 4.00 -1.90 14.14
C TYR A 42 3.29 -2.88 13.20
N ALA A 43 3.68 -2.91 11.91
CA ALA A 43 3.03 -3.73 10.91
C ALA A 43 3.16 -5.24 11.19
N PHE A 44 4.33 -5.66 11.67
CA PHE A 44 4.55 -7.05 12.06
C PHE A 44 3.79 -7.42 13.33
N THR A 45 3.80 -6.54 14.34
CA THR A 45 3.11 -6.78 15.61
C THR A 45 1.62 -6.91 15.39
N ILE A 46 0.99 -6.01 14.63
CA ILE A 46 -0.46 -6.08 14.40
C ILE A 46 -0.86 -7.36 13.64
N ALA A 47 -0.08 -7.76 12.63
CA ALA A 47 -0.31 -8.98 11.88
C ALA A 47 -0.13 -10.24 12.74
N LEU A 48 0.92 -10.27 13.57
CA LEU A 48 1.19 -11.38 14.46
C LEU A 48 0.12 -11.49 15.55
N THR A 49 -0.22 -10.38 16.22
CA THR A 49 -1.23 -10.37 17.29
C THR A 49 -2.58 -10.86 16.78
N LEU A 50 -3.08 -10.33 15.67
CA LEU A 50 -4.36 -10.77 15.11
C LEU A 50 -4.32 -12.24 14.67
N SER A 51 -3.20 -12.69 14.09
CA SER A 51 -3.04 -14.09 13.69
C SER A 51 -3.03 -15.04 14.89
N VAL A 52 -2.34 -14.67 15.98
CA VAL A 52 -2.31 -15.43 17.23
C VAL A 52 -3.69 -15.45 17.89
N MET A 53 -4.44 -14.34 17.85
CA MET A 53 -5.82 -14.30 18.37
C MET A 53 -6.72 -15.28 17.63
N VAL A 54 -6.66 -15.30 16.29
CA VAL A 54 -7.40 -16.27 15.47
C VAL A 54 -6.97 -17.71 15.79
N TYR A 55 -5.66 -17.97 15.90
CA TYR A 55 -5.15 -19.29 16.25
C TYR A 55 -5.67 -19.79 17.62
N ILE A 56 -5.63 -18.94 18.65
CA ILE A 56 -6.12 -19.29 20.00
C ILE A 56 -7.63 -19.57 19.98
N TYR A 57 -8.40 -18.75 19.26
CA TYR A 57 -9.84 -18.95 19.11
C TYR A 57 -10.14 -20.31 18.48
N HIS A 58 -9.46 -20.63 17.37
CA HIS A 58 -9.65 -21.88 16.65
C HIS A 58 -9.13 -23.12 17.36
N SER A 59 -8.08 -22.97 18.17
CA SER A 59 -7.61 -24.06 19.00
C SER A 59 -8.64 -24.50 20.04
N ARG A 60 -9.58 -23.61 20.40
CA ARG A 60 -10.69 -23.89 21.34
C ARG A 60 -11.98 -24.27 20.61
N TYR A 61 -12.21 -23.69 19.44
CA TYR A 61 -13.37 -23.92 18.59
C TYR A 61 -12.90 -24.26 17.17
N PRO A 62 -12.67 -25.53 16.84
CA PRO A 62 -12.08 -25.92 15.56
C PRO A 62 -13.11 -25.79 14.43
N THR A 63 -13.39 -24.56 13.98
CA THR A 63 -14.35 -24.28 12.91
C THR A 63 -13.67 -24.11 11.53
N PHE A 64 -12.36 -24.32 11.41
CA PHE A 64 -11.60 -24.08 10.16
C PHE A 64 -11.59 -25.37 9.36
N GLY A 65 -11.84 -25.27 8.05
CA GLY A 65 -11.68 -26.42 7.16
C GLY A 65 -12.85 -27.41 7.20
N GLU A 66 -13.92 -27.17 7.96
CA GLU A 66 -15.07 -28.08 8.03
C GLU A 66 -15.89 -28.07 6.72
N VAL A 67 -16.15 -26.89 6.16
CA VAL A 67 -16.95 -26.69 4.92
C VAL A 67 -16.18 -25.92 3.84
N SER A 68 -15.23 -25.07 4.23
CA SER A 68 -14.33 -24.35 3.33
C SER A 68 -12.96 -24.24 3.98
N CYS A 69 -11.89 -24.03 3.20
CA CYS A 69 -10.54 -23.76 3.73
C CYS A 69 -10.40 -22.36 4.36
N TRP A 70 -11.49 -21.84 4.93
CA TRP A 70 -11.61 -20.51 5.55
C TRP A 70 -12.56 -20.56 6.76
N PHE A 71 -12.84 -19.41 7.38
CA PHE A 71 -13.77 -19.32 8.52
C PHE A 71 -15.15 -19.83 8.14
N ARG A 72 -15.74 -20.67 8.99
CA ARG A 72 -17.03 -21.31 8.74
C ARG A 72 -18.20 -20.33 8.73
N THR A 73 -18.26 -19.44 9.72
CA THR A 73 -19.43 -18.56 9.87
C THR A 73 -19.15 -17.14 9.35
N GLU A 74 -20.17 -16.54 8.77
CA GLU A 74 -20.20 -15.14 8.38
C GLU A 74 -19.82 -14.20 9.55
N ARG A 75 -20.24 -14.57 10.76
CA ARG A 75 -19.92 -13.81 11.99
C ARG A 75 -18.43 -13.82 12.29
N GLU A 76 -17.77 -14.98 12.17
CA GLU A 76 -16.32 -15.10 12.38
C GLU A 76 -15.56 -14.29 11.33
N GLN A 77 -15.96 -14.37 10.05
CA GLN A 77 -15.35 -13.56 8.98
C GLN A 77 -15.52 -12.06 9.23
N SER A 78 -16.72 -11.63 9.61
CA SER A 78 -17.03 -10.23 9.96
C SER A 78 -16.15 -9.72 11.07
N PHE A 79 -15.98 -10.50 12.14
CA PHE A 79 -15.26 -10.07 13.33
C PHE A 79 -13.73 -10.16 13.16
N PHE A 80 -13.21 -11.24 12.61
CA PHE A 80 -11.77 -11.48 12.53
C PHE A 80 -11.11 -10.98 11.24
N VAL A 81 -11.89 -10.75 10.17
CA VAL A 81 -11.35 -10.34 8.86
C VAL A 81 -11.85 -8.95 8.50
N TYR A 82 -13.16 -8.78 8.28
CA TYR A 82 -13.70 -7.53 7.74
C TYR A 82 -13.54 -6.35 8.70
N LEU A 83 -13.72 -6.56 10.01
CA LEU A 83 -13.57 -5.49 11.01
C LEU A 83 -12.11 -4.98 11.13
N PRO A 84 -11.08 -5.82 11.34
CA PRO A 84 -9.69 -5.33 11.37
C PRO A 84 -9.29 -4.61 10.08
N LEU A 85 -9.72 -5.13 8.94
CA LEU A 85 -9.40 -4.56 7.64
C LEU A 85 -10.12 -3.22 7.40
N SER A 86 -11.39 -3.09 7.82
CA SER A 86 -12.10 -1.81 7.73
C SER A 86 -11.48 -0.72 8.61
N VAL A 87 -11.00 -1.09 9.81
CA VAL A 87 -10.27 -0.17 10.69
C VAL A 87 -8.97 0.30 10.03
N MET A 88 -8.17 -0.62 9.50
CA MET A 88 -6.92 -0.29 8.79
C MET A 88 -7.17 0.58 7.56
N LEU A 89 -8.21 0.30 6.79
CA LEU A 89 -8.61 1.12 5.64
C LEU A 89 -9.06 2.52 6.06
N SER A 90 -9.82 2.62 7.15
CA SER A 90 -10.27 3.90 7.69
C SER A 90 -9.12 4.79 8.12
N ILE A 91 -8.08 4.22 8.76
CA ILE A 91 -6.85 4.93 9.12
C ILE A 91 -6.14 5.45 7.85
N ASN A 92 -6.04 4.62 6.81
CA ASN A 92 -5.45 5.04 5.53
C ASN A 92 -6.20 6.21 4.89
N ILE A 93 -7.53 6.17 4.88
CA ILE A 93 -8.37 7.25 4.35
C ILE A 93 -8.12 8.53 5.14
N PHE A 94 -8.12 8.45 6.48
CA PHE A 94 -7.86 9.60 7.34
C PHE A 94 -6.50 10.23 7.07
N LEU A 95 -5.43 9.43 7.02
CA LEU A 95 -4.07 9.90 6.72
C LEU A 95 -4.00 10.52 5.33
N PHE A 96 -4.63 9.88 4.33
CA PHE A 96 -4.66 10.39 2.96
C PHE A 96 -5.35 11.75 2.88
N VAL A 97 -6.52 11.91 3.50
CA VAL A 97 -7.28 13.16 3.49
C VAL A 97 -6.48 14.27 4.18
N TRP A 98 -5.88 13.98 5.34
CA TRP A 98 -5.06 14.96 6.05
C TRP A 98 -3.84 15.38 5.23
N THR A 99 -3.09 14.42 4.69
CA THR A 99 -1.97 14.69 3.78
C THR A 99 -2.40 15.56 2.60
N SER A 100 -3.52 15.23 1.95
CA SER A 100 -4.01 15.94 0.78
C SER A 100 -4.38 17.39 1.10
N ILE A 101 -5.11 17.61 2.20
CA ILE A 101 -5.48 18.95 2.65
C ILE A 101 -4.23 19.76 2.97
N HIS A 102 -3.30 19.20 3.74
CA HIS A 102 -2.06 19.90 4.10
C HIS A 102 -1.23 20.25 2.86
N LEU A 103 -1.10 19.32 1.91
CA LEU A 103 -0.35 19.55 0.67
C LEU A 103 -1.00 20.58 -0.26
N HIS A 104 -2.30 20.80 -0.14
CA HIS A 104 -2.99 21.88 -0.84
C HIS A 104 -2.76 23.22 -0.15
N THR A 105 -2.87 23.27 1.17
CA THR A 105 -2.85 24.49 1.98
C THR A 105 -1.45 25.03 2.30
N SER A 106 -0.40 24.19 2.32
CA SER A 106 0.97 24.57 2.69
C SER A 106 1.71 25.34 1.58
N GLY A 107 1.11 26.42 1.07
CA GLY A 107 1.58 27.23 -0.06
C GLY A 107 3.00 27.80 0.06
N ASP A 108 3.38 28.29 1.25
CA ASP A 108 4.64 29.05 1.45
C ASP A 108 5.77 28.25 2.11
N ASP A 109 5.45 27.14 2.77
CA ASP A 109 6.39 26.41 3.63
C ASP A 109 7.26 25.37 2.88
N MET A 110 7.02 25.19 1.58
CA MET A 110 7.64 24.15 0.76
C MET A 110 8.00 24.66 -0.62
N SER A 111 9.24 24.39 -1.06
CA SER A 111 9.64 24.60 -2.45
C SER A 111 8.63 23.93 -3.41
N PRO A 112 8.25 24.59 -4.52
CA PRO A 112 7.29 24.08 -5.50
C PRO A 112 7.65 22.67 -6.00
N ASP A 113 8.95 22.43 -6.06
CA ASP A 113 9.57 21.21 -6.54
C ASP A 113 9.37 20.03 -5.60
N ARG A 114 9.68 20.23 -4.32
CA ARG A 114 9.40 19.26 -3.27
C ARG A 114 7.91 18.98 -3.15
N LYS A 115 7.07 20.01 -3.33
CA LYS A 115 5.60 19.88 -3.34
C LYS A 115 5.14 18.99 -4.50
N LYS A 116 5.70 19.15 -5.69
CA LYS A 116 5.42 18.32 -6.87
C LYS A 116 5.80 16.87 -6.65
N ALA A 117 7.02 16.60 -6.17
CA ALA A 117 7.48 15.24 -5.88
C ALA A 117 6.59 14.54 -4.82
N LEU A 118 6.15 15.28 -3.81
CA LEU A 118 5.29 14.77 -2.76
C LEU A 118 3.86 14.51 -3.24
N ARG A 119 3.32 15.35 -4.13
CA ARG A 119 2.04 15.11 -4.83
C ARG A 119 2.11 13.83 -5.65
N TYR A 120 3.20 13.62 -6.38
CA TYR A 120 3.37 12.40 -7.17
C TYR A 120 3.39 11.15 -6.29
N LYS A 121 4.21 11.16 -5.22
CA LYS A 121 4.23 10.06 -4.23
C LYS A 121 2.83 9.82 -3.65
N CYS A 122 2.15 10.88 -3.20
CA CYS A 122 0.80 10.78 -2.67
C CYS A 122 -0.19 10.19 -3.68
N MET A 123 -0.14 10.59 -4.95
CA MET A 123 -0.99 10.05 -6.02
C MET A 123 -0.67 8.60 -6.37
N LEU A 124 0.61 8.20 -6.36
CA LEU A 124 1.01 6.79 -6.55
C LEU A 124 0.41 5.92 -5.44
N TYR A 125 0.53 6.34 -4.19
CA TYR A 125 -0.01 5.60 -3.07
C TYR A 125 -1.54 5.66 -2.99
N LEU A 126 -2.16 6.75 -3.42
CA LEU A 126 -3.62 6.81 -3.60
C LEU A 126 -4.08 5.78 -4.63
N LYS A 127 -3.42 5.68 -5.79
CA LYS A 127 -3.76 4.67 -6.81
C LYS A 127 -3.66 3.25 -6.23
N LEU A 128 -2.59 2.98 -5.48
CA LEU A 128 -2.38 1.70 -4.81
C LEU A 128 -3.48 1.42 -3.77
N PHE A 129 -3.81 2.43 -2.96
CA PHE A 129 -4.86 2.34 -1.95
C PHE A 129 -6.25 2.18 -2.57
N LEU A 130 -6.60 2.92 -3.61
CA LEU A 130 -7.88 2.79 -4.30
C LEU A 130 -8.02 1.44 -4.98
N LEU A 131 -6.95 0.93 -5.60
CA LEU A 131 -6.95 -0.41 -6.19
C LEU A 131 -7.30 -1.47 -5.14
N SER A 132 -6.61 -1.47 -4.00
CA SER A 132 -6.88 -2.43 -2.92
C SER A 132 -8.18 -2.18 -2.17
N GLY A 133 -8.51 -0.91 -1.91
CA GLY A 133 -9.63 -0.50 -1.07
C GLY A 133 -10.95 -0.69 -1.78
N LEU A 134 -11.04 -0.41 -3.09
CA LEU A 134 -12.24 -0.66 -3.87
C LEU A 134 -12.52 -2.15 -3.99
N LEU A 135 -11.49 -2.97 -4.25
CA LEU A 135 -11.65 -4.44 -4.26
C LEU A 135 -12.20 -4.93 -2.93
N TRP A 136 -11.66 -4.43 -1.81
CA TRP A 136 -12.14 -4.81 -0.49
C TRP A 136 -13.57 -4.36 -0.17
N ILE A 137 -13.96 -3.17 -0.63
CA ILE A 137 -15.34 -2.70 -0.51
C ILE A 137 -16.28 -3.62 -1.30
N PHE A 138 -15.90 -4.05 -2.50
CA PHE A 138 -16.69 -4.99 -3.27
C PHE A 138 -16.76 -6.37 -2.60
N GLU A 139 -15.68 -6.88 -2.01
CA GLU A 139 -15.71 -8.13 -1.24
C GLU A 139 -16.73 -8.06 -0.08
N ILE A 140 -16.70 -6.98 0.70
CA ILE A 140 -17.68 -6.76 1.79
C ILE A 140 -19.10 -6.70 1.23
N LEU A 141 -19.31 -6.04 0.09
CA LEU A 141 -20.61 -5.91 -0.53
C LEU A 141 -21.12 -7.26 -1.07
N SER A 142 -20.23 -8.07 -1.67
CA SER A 142 -20.53 -9.43 -2.15
C SER A 142 -21.02 -10.31 -1.02
N PHE A 143 -20.36 -10.20 0.13
CA PHE A 143 -20.67 -10.93 1.34
C PHE A 143 -22.04 -10.54 1.90
N HIS A 144 -22.40 -9.25 1.89
CA HIS A 144 -23.71 -8.80 2.38
C HIS A 144 -24.90 -9.06 1.45
N ILE A 145 -24.66 -9.22 0.14
CA ILE A 145 -25.73 -9.41 -0.86
C ILE A 145 -26.21 -10.89 -0.93
N GLY A 146 -25.50 -11.81 -0.28
CA GLY A 146 -25.94 -13.18 -0.05
C GLY A 146 -25.72 -14.13 -1.23
N GLU A 147 -25.49 -15.41 -0.89
CA GLU A 147 -25.06 -16.50 -1.79
C GLU A 147 -26.04 -16.81 -2.94
N GLY A 148 -27.28 -16.32 -2.90
CA GLY A 148 -28.31 -16.62 -3.91
C GLY A 148 -28.28 -15.79 -5.19
N ILE A 149 -27.70 -14.57 -5.15
CA ILE A 149 -27.73 -13.61 -6.27
C ILE A 149 -26.33 -13.24 -6.75
N ALA A 150 -25.35 -13.20 -5.83
CA ALA A 150 -23.99 -12.80 -6.14
C ALA A 150 -23.26 -13.73 -7.15
N PRO A 151 -23.18 -15.06 -6.96
CA PRO A 151 -22.39 -15.90 -7.86
C PRO A 151 -22.96 -16.02 -9.29
N GLN A 152 -24.22 -15.64 -9.53
CA GLN A 152 -24.85 -15.76 -10.85
C GLN A 152 -24.69 -14.52 -11.73
N SER A 153 -24.27 -13.38 -11.18
CA SER A 153 -24.07 -12.16 -11.96
C SER A 153 -22.64 -12.08 -12.47
N TRP A 154 -22.50 -11.83 -13.78
CA TRP A 154 -21.22 -11.57 -14.45
C TRP A 154 -20.39 -10.48 -13.77
N PHE A 155 -21.04 -9.55 -13.06
CA PHE A 155 -20.37 -8.49 -12.30
C PHE A 155 -19.45 -9.04 -11.19
N TRP A 156 -19.91 -10.00 -10.39
CA TRP A 156 -19.12 -10.54 -9.27
C TRP A 156 -17.95 -11.38 -9.77
N ILE A 157 -18.15 -12.15 -10.83
CA ILE A 157 -17.07 -12.90 -11.51
C ILE A 157 -15.97 -11.93 -12.00
N MET A 158 -16.35 -10.78 -12.56
CA MET A 158 -15.38 -9.77 -12.96
C MET A 158 -14.63 -9.20 -11.75
N VAL A 159 -15.32 -8.86 -10.66
CA VAL A 159 -14.71 -8.33 -9.44
C VAL A 159 -13.70 -9.32 -8.86
N ASP A 160 -14.10 -10.58 -8.70
CA ASP A 160 -13.24 -11.65 -8.17
C ASP A 160 -12.01 -11.87 -9.05
N SER A 161 -12.19 -11.80 -10.38
CA SER A 161 -11.09 -11.89 -11.34
C SER A 161 -10.08 -10.75 -11.17
N VAL A 162 -10.55 -9.52 -10.97
CA VAL A 162 -9.68 -8.36 -10.68
C VAL A 162 -8.99 -8.52 -9.32
N ASN A 163 -9.69 -9.07 -8.31
CA ASN A 163 -9.11 -9.34 -7.00
C ASN A 163 -7.99 -10.41 -7.08
N CYS A 164 -8.17 -11.47 -7.87
CA CYS A 164 -7.11 -12.45 -8.14
C CYS A 164 -5.91 -11.84 -8.89
N LEU A 165 -6.17 -10.91 -9.82
CA LEU A 165 -5.14 -10.20 -10.58
C LEU A 165 -4.52 -9.03 -9.79
N HIS A 166 -5.00 -8.74 -8.58
CA HIS A 166 -4.60 -7.57 -7.81
C HIS A 166 -3.08 -7.47 -7.65
N GLY A 167 -2.41 -8.58 -7.32
CA GLY A 167 -0.94 -8.61 -7.22
C GLY A 167 -0.23 -8.22 -8.53
N VAL A 168 -0.76 -8.66 -9.68
CA VAL A 168 -0.26 -8.29 -11.00
C VAL A 168 -0.49 -6.81 -11.28
N LEU A 169 -1.68 -6.28 -10.94
CA LEU A 169 -2.00 -4.87 -11.10
C LEU A 169 -1.09 -3.97 -10.25
N ILE A 170 -0.79 -4.37 -9.00
CA ILE A 170 0.20 -3.68 -8.15
C ILE A 170 1.57 -3.66 -8.84
N PHE A 171 2.00 -4.78 -9.41
CA PHE A 171 3.27 -4.85 -10.13
C PHE A 171 3.31 -3.87 -11.31
N PHE A 172 2.23 -3.78 -12.10
CA PHE A 172 2.15 -2.80 -13.18
C PHE A 172 2.24 -1.36 -12.67
N VAL A 173 1.51 -1.03 -11.59
CA VAL A 173 1.49 0.31 -11.00
C VAL A 173 2.85 0.70 -10.41
N LEU A 174 3.49 -0.20 -9.66
CA LEU A 174 4.71 0.12 -8.92
C LEU A 174 5.98 -0.02 -9.74
N ILE A 175 6.01 -0.92 -10.73
CA ILE A 175 7.20 -1.26 -11.52
C ILE A 175 7.05 -0.78 -12.97
N VAL A 176 6.07 -1.32 -13.69
CA VAL A 176 5.98 -1.15 -15.15
C VAL A 176 5.62 0.27 -15.55
N TRP A 177 4.74 0.95 -14.81
CA TRP A 177 4.32 2.33 -15.11
C TRP A 177 5.14 3.38 -14.37
N ARG A 178 6.01 2.97 -13.45
CA ARG A 178 6.84 3.89 -12.69
C ARG A 178 8.03 4.37 -13.53
N GLN A 179 7.99 5.65 -13.92
CA GLN A 179 8.99 6.27 -14.79
C GLN A 179 10.42 6.17 -14.22
N ARG A 180 10.58 6.42 -12.91
CA ARG A 180 11.86 6.23 -12.21
C ARG A 180 12.49 4.86 -12.47
N ILE A 181 11.69 3.79 -12.39
CA ILE A 181 12.19 2.43 -12.58
C ILE A 181 12.60 2.21 -14.04
N LYS A 182 11.82 2.72 -15.01
CA LYS A 182 12.21 2.67 -16.43
C LYS A 182 13.55 3.35 -16.68
N ARG A 183 13.80 4.50 -16.05
CA ARG A 183 15.06 5.23 -16.20
C ARG A 183 16.24 4.46 -15.60
N GLU A 184 16.09 3.91 -14.39
CA GLU A 184 17.13 3.08 -13.76
C GLU A 184 17.43 1.81 -14.57
N LEU A 185 16.43 1.29 -15.28
CA LEU A 185 16.55 0.16 -16.19
C LEU A 185 17.01 0.55 -17.60
N ALA A 186 17.14 1.84 -17.92
CA ALA A 186 17.61 2.29 -19.22
C ALA A 186 19.03 1.77 -19.46
N ASN A 187 19.26 1.17 -20.63
CA ASN A 187 20.52 0.53 -20.99
C ASN A 187 21.00 -0.60 -20.08
N ARG A 188 20.22 -1.05 -19.09
CA ARG A 188 20.52 -2.24 -18.29
C ARG A 188 19.88 -3.48 -18.92
N TRP A 189 20.53 -4.62 -18.73
CA TRP A 189 20.02 -5.91 -19.15
C TRP A 189 19.16 -6.51 -18.04
N ILE A 190 17.90 -6.83 -18.37
CA ILE A 190 17.01 -7.61 -17.51
C ILE A 190 16.85 -8.98 -18.16
N CYS A 191 17.51 -9.97 -17.58
CA CYS A 191 17.61 -11.33 -18.13
C CYS A 191 18.12 -11.34 -19.59
N CYS A 192 17.22 -11.26 -20.57
CA CYS A 192 17.51 -11.28 -22.01
C CYS A 192 17.06 -10.02 -22.76
N PHE A 193 16.44 -9.05 -22.09
CA PHE A 193 15.94 -7.82 -22.70
C PHE A 193 16.79 -6.62 -22.28
N ARG A 194 17.28 -5.87 -23.27
CA ARG A 194 17.96 -4.59 -23.04
C ARG A 194 16.91 -3.48 -22.95
N GLY A 195 16.92 -2.74 -21.84
CA GLY A 195 16.06 -1.57 -21.67
C GLY A 195 16.28 -0.55 -22.80
N PRO A 196 15.23 -0.02 -23.44
CA PRO A 196 15.33 0.99 -24.49
C PRO A 196 16.13 2.22 -24.04
N ALA A 197 17.04 2.70 -24.88
CA ALA A 197 17.86 3.89 -24.56
C ALA A 197 17.02 5.16 -24.34
N HIS A 198 15.84 5.26 -24.97
CA HIS A 198 14.94 6.40 -24.79
C HIS A 198 14.41 6.53 -23.35
N TRP A 199 14.44 5.45 -22.54
CA TRP A 199 14.04 5.52 -21.13
C TRP A 199 14.97 6.38 -20.28
N ALA A 200 16.21 6.60 -20.72
CA ALA A 200 17.14 7.52 -20.04
C ALA A 200 16.67 8.98 -20.11
N GLN A 201 15.90 9.34 -21.15
CA GLN A 201 15.38 10.68 -21.38
C GLN A 201 13.98 10.90 -20.79
N LEU A 202 13.39 9.90 -20.14
CA LEU A 202 12.13 10.07 -19.43
C LEU A 202 12.35 11.08 -18.30
N LYS A 203 11.70 12.24 -18.42
CA LYS A 203 11.73 13.28 -17.39
C LYS A 203 11.10 12.73 -16.12
N ASP A 204 11.91 12.59 -15.08
CA ASP A 204 11.47 12.06 -13.80
C ASP A 204 11.19 13.22 -12.86
N ASP A 205 9.91 13.55 -12.76
CA ASP A 205 9.41 14.53 -11.80
C ASP A 205 9.74 14.13 -10.33
N GLU A 206 10.17 12.88 -10.08
CA GLU A 206 10.60 12.41 -8.75
C GLU A 206 12.02 12.83 -8.33
N GLN A 207 12.96 13.08 -9.28
CA GLN A 207 14.40 13.12 -8.98
C GLN A 207 15.16 14.36 -9.46
N GLU A 208 14.65 15.14 -10.43
CA GLU A 208 15.32 16.37 -10.93
C GLU A 208 15.53 17.46 -9.84
N GLN A 209 14.98 17.29 -8.63
CA GLN A 209 14.88 18.37 -7.65
C GLN A 209 15.38 18.05 -6.23
N LEU A 210 15.77 16.80 -5.95
CA LEU A 210 16.49 16.46 -4.70
C LEU A 210 17.99 16.73 -4.81
N GLN A 211 18.49 17.01 -6.01
CA GLN A 211 19.91 17.19 -6.30
C GLN A 211 20.38 18.66 -6.20
N GLU A 212 19.46 19.63 -6.10
CA GLU A 212 19.79 21.06 -5.95
C GLU A 212 20.04 21.50 -4.49
N ASP A 213 19.78 20.64 -3.50
CA ASP A 213 19.96 20.97 -2.08
C ASP A 213 21.30 20.46 -1.53
N GLY A 214 22.41 21.00 -2.08
CA GLY A 214 23.72 21.08 -1.41
C GLY A 214 24.42 19.78 -0.94
N PRO A 215 25.68 19.89 -0.45
CA PRO A 215 26.63 18.78 -0.29
C PRO A 215 26.35 17.78 0.86
N GLU A 216 25.12 17.69 1.37
CA GLU A 216 24.72 16.64 2.33
C GLU A 216 24.12 15.39 1.67
N ALA A 217 23.69 15.49 0.41
CA ALA A 217 23.06 14.37 -0.33
C ALA A 217 24.02 13.20 -0.62
N THR A 218 25.33 13.46 -0.74
CA THR A 218 26.35 12.44 -1.02
C THR A 218 26.43 11.35 0.06
N LYS A 219 25.90 11.60 1.27
CA LYS A 219 25.88 10.62 2.35
C LYS A 219 24.73 9.61 2.26
N TYR A 220 23.68 9.90 1.49
CA TYR A 220 22.51 9.04 1.36
C TYR A 220 22.60 8.05 0.18
N ASP A 221 23.40 8.37 -0.85
CA ASP A 221 23.63 7.51 -2.02
C ASP A 221 24.52 6.28 -1.74
N LEU A 222 25.13 6.20 -0.56
CA LEU A 222 25.99 5.06 -0.19
C LEU A 222 25.28 3.95 0.58
N ILE A 223 23.98 4.10 0.88
CA ILE A 223 23.24 3.13 1.72
C ILE A 223 22.18 2.36 0.90
N ILE A 224 21.97 2.73 -0.36
CA ILE A 224 21.10 1.97 -1.29
C ILE A 224 21.99 1.35 -2.38
N LYS A 225 22.87 0.46 -1.93
CA LYS A 225 23.39 -0.66 -2.71
C LYS A 225 22.95 -1.94 -2.03
#